data_AF-A0A0G2B171-F1
#
_entry.id   AF-A0A0G2B171-F1
#
_cell.length_a   1.000
_cell.length_b   1.000
_cell.length_c   1.000
_cell.angle_alpha   90.00
_cell.angle_beta   90.00
_cell.angle_gamma   90.00
#
_symmetry.space_group_name_H-M   'P 1'
#
loop_
_entity.id
_entity.type
_entity.pdbx_description
1 polymer ?
#
loop_
_entity_poly.entity_id
_entity_poly.type
_entity_poly.pdbx_seq_one_letter_code
_entity_poly.pdbx_strand_id
1 'polypeptide(L)'
;MERFEPNDIEQWISTTIIGDTLVYGYRKKAEKIVGGWKVYDEQGTGGATDYIDPAPVAEMAMRAKNALGADIIGFDCIYSTEKQSYLIVDENTFPGMYEHCFAQAGKGSWAELFFSFLMIHVR
;
A
#
# COMPACT_ATOMS: atom_id res chain seq x y z
N MET A 1 -16.35 -11.23 -11.82
CA MET A 1 -15.14 -10.99 -12.63
C MET A 1 -14.98 -9.50 -12.73
N GLU A 2 -13.81 -8.97 -12.36
CA GLU A 2 -13.52 -7.53 -12.44
C GLU A 2 -13.22 -7.13 -13.88
N ARG A 3 -13.48 -5.86 -14.22
CA ARG A 3 -13.14 -5.29 -15.52
C ARG A 3 -11.62 -5.09 -15.59
N PHE A 4 -10.99 -5.50 -16.69
CA PHE A 4 -9.60 -5.14 -16.96
C PHE A 4 -9.46 -3.62 -17.13
N GLU A 5 -8.50 -3.03 -16.42
CA GLU A 5 -8.20 -1.61 -16.47
C GLU A 5 -6.79 -1.40 -17.07
N PRO A 6 -6.67 -0.76 -18.25
CA PRO A 6 -5.38 -0.33 -18.77
C PRO A 6 -4.69 0.60 -17.77
N ASN A 7 -3.46 0.27 -17.39
CA ASN A 7 -2.71 1.00 -16.37
C ASN A 7 -1.26 1.27 -16.76
N ASP A 8 -0.69 2.28 -16.13
CA ASP A 8 0.74 2.56 -16.16
C ASP A 8 1.40 1.88 -14.95
N ILE A 9 2.14 0.81 -15.22
CA ILE A 9 2.80 0.03 -14.17
C ILE A 9 3.87 0.83 -13.42
N GLU A 10 4.46 1.84 -14.07
CA GLU A 10 5.42 2.77 -13.46
C GLU A 10 4.74 3.83 -12.58
N GLN A 11 3.41 3.76 -12.44
CA GLN A 11 2.64 4.51 -11.49
C GLN A 11 1.91 3.61 -10.49
N TRP A 12 2.26 2.33 -10.38
CA TRP A 12 1.75 1.49 -9.29
C TRP A 12 2.21 2.04 -7.94
N ILE A 13 1.27 2.20 -6.99
CA ILE A 13 1.56 2.61 -5.62
C ILE A 13 0.77 1.71 -4.68
N SER A 14 1.47 0.83 -3.97
CA SER A 14 0.93 0.13 -2.82
C SER A 14 1.13 0.97 -1.56
N THR A 15 0.25 0.85 -0.59
CA THR A 15 0.32 1.63 0.67
C THR A 15 0.25 0.75 1.89
N THR A 16 0.69 1.27 3.03
CA THR A 16 0.49 0.66 4.34
C THR A 16 -0.01 1.73 5.31
N ILE A 17 -1.14 1.45 5.95
CA ILE A 17 -1.80 2.30 6.93
C ILE A 17 -1.84 1.57 8.27
N ILE A 18 -1.52 2.30 9.35
CA ILE A 18 -1.61 1.82 10.74
C ILE A 18 -2.32 2.90 11.57
N GLY A 19 -3.43 2.53 12.20
CA GLY A 19 -4.36 3.45 12.83
C GLY A 19 -4.82 4.52 11.83
N ASP A 20 -4.54 5.78 12.15
CA ASP A 20 -4.87 6.93 11.30
C ASP A 20 -3.66 7.48 10.52
N THR A 21 -2.58 6.71 10.44
CA THR A 21 -1.36 7.12 9.77
C THR A 21 -1.15 6.28 8.51
N LEU A 22 -1.18 6.94 7.34
CA LEU A 22 -0.56 6.39 6.14
C LEU A 22 0.95 6.45 6.33
N VAL A 23 1.57 5.28 6.51
CA VAL A 23 2.96 5.14 6.94
C VAL A 23 3.91 5.35 5.77
N TYR A 24 3.72 4.60 4.68
CA TYR A 24 4.52 4.72 3.46
C TYR A 24 3.76 4.21 2.24
N GLY A 25 4.26 4.59 1.07
CA GLY A 25 3.99 3.93 -0.19
C GLY A 25 5.17 3.05 -0.61
N TYR A 26 4.90 2.04 -1.42
CA TYR A 26 5.92 1.21 -2.03
C TYR A 26 5.48 0.71 -3.41
N ARG A 27 6.46 0.27 -4.20
CA ARG A 27 6.23 -0.44 -5.46
C ARG A 27 7.06 -1.70 -5.49
N LYS A 28 6.52 -2.74 -6.12
CA LYS A 28 7.24 -3.99 -6.37
C LYS A 28 8.22 -3.83 -7.55
N LYS A 29 9.42 -4.37 -7.40
CA LYS A 29 10.45 -4.41 -8.44
C LYS A 29 10.00 -5.24 -9.63
N ALA A 30 10.64 -5.01 -10.77
CA ALA A 30 10.30 -5.63 -12.06
C ALA A 30 10.17 -7.17 -12.02
N GLU A 31 10.94 -7.84 -11.17
CA GLU A 31 10.87 -9.30 -10.97
C GLU A 31 9.53 -9.82 -10.43
N LYS A 32 8.71 -8.94 -9.83
CA LYS A 32 7.36 -9.24 -9.35
C LYS A 32 6.26 -8.75 -10.31
N ILE A 33 6.63 -8.19 -11.46
CA ILE A 33 5.71 -7.68 -12.48
C ILE A 33 5.54 -8.76 -13.56
N VAL A 34 4.30 -9.21 -13.76
CA VAL A 34 3.92 -10.21 -14.76
C VAL A 34 3.21 -9.53 -15.92
N GLY A 35 3.67 -9.81 -17.14
CA GLY A 35 3.08 -9.29 -18.37
C GLY A 35 3.20 -7.77 -18.56
N GLY A 36 3.87 -7.05 -17.65
CA GLY A 36 4.03 -5.59 -17.70
C GLY A 36 2.84 -4.78 -17.18
N TRP A 37 1.85 -5.43 -16.57
CA TRP A 37 0.60 -4.76 -16.14
C TRP A 37 0.04 -5.24 -14.79
N LYS A 38 0.66 -6.26 -14.18
CA LYS A 38 0.21 -6.83 -12.90
C LYS A 38 1.37 -7.14 -11.98
N VAL A 39 1.22 -6.76 -10.71
CA VAL A 39 2.03 -7.29 -9.61
C VAL A 39 1.51 -8.66 -9.21
N TYR A 40 2.39 -9.65 -9.13
CA TYR A 40 2.04 -11.00 -8.69
C TYR A 40 3.14 -11.62 -7.84
N ASP A 41 2.75 -12.15 -6.69
CA ASP A 41 3.64 -12.83 -5.75
C ASP A 41 3.07 -14.20 -5.39
N GLU A 42 3.33 -15.20 -6.24
CA GLU A 42 2.77 -16.55 -6.14
C GLU A 42 3.02 -17.21 -4.77
N GLN A 43 4.18 -16.94 -4.17
CA GLN A 43 4.60 -17.55 -2.91
C GLN A 43 4.16 -16.77 -1.67
N GLY A 44 3.58 -15.57 -1.85
CA GLY A 44 3.20 -14.69 -0.74
C GLY A 44 4.37 -14.29 0.18
N THR A 45 5.61 -14.31 -0.32
CA THR A 45 6.81 -14.01 0.47
C THR A 45 7.02 -12.52 0.69
N GLY A 46 6.34 -11.68 -0.10
CA GLY A 46 6.53 -10.25 -0.11
C GLY A 46 7.89 -9.84 -0.68
N GLY A 47 8.42 -8.72 -0.19
CA GLY A 47 9.75 -8.23 -0.54
C GLY A 47 9.86 -7.67 -1.96
N ALA A 48 11.12 -7.46 -2.40
CA ALA A 48 11.48 -6.85 -3.68
C ALA A 48 10.71 -5.54 -3.93
N THR A 49 10.86 -4.59 -3.02
CA THR A 49 10.17 -3.30 -3.06
C THR A 49 11.12 -2.13 -3.10
N ASP A 50 10.64 -1.02 -3.65
CA ASP A 50 11.22 0.31 -3.54
C ASP A 50 10.21 1.23 -2.84
N TYR A 51 10.72 2.18 -2.05
CA TYR A 51 9.89 3.22 -1.45
C TYR A 51 9.36 4.16 -2.53
N ILE A 52 8.07 4.52 -2.42
CA ILE A 52 7.42 5.51 -3.28
C ILE A 52 6.64 6.49 -2.39
N ASP A 53 6.61 7.76 -2.77
CA ASP A 53 5.78 8.77 -2.10
C ASP A 53 4.28 8.40 -2.24
N PRO A 54 3.56 8.16 -1.14
CA PRO A 54 2.14 7.80 -1.19
C PRO A 54 1.20 9.00 -1.41
N ALA A 55 1.71 10.24 -1.46
CA ALA A 55 0.88 11.44 -1.60
C ALA A 55 -0.19 11.36 -2.70
N PRO A 56 0.05 10.78 -3.90
CA PRO A 56 -0.97 10.71 -4.96
C PRO A 56 -2.21 9.87 -4.61
N VAL A 57 -2.09 8.92 -3.67
CA VAL A 57 -3.17 7.99 -3.32
C VAL A 57 -3.68 8.16 -1.89
N ALA A 58 -3.08 9.09 -1.13
CA ALA A 58 -3.28 9.19 0.31
C ALA A 58 -4.74 9.44 0.72
N GLU A 59 -5.41 10.41 0.08
CA GLU A 59 -6.79 10.74 0.41
C GLU A 59 -7.73 9.55 0.14
N MET A 60 -7.60 8.91 -1.02
CA MET A 60 -8.41 7.77 -1.42
C MET A 60 -8.19 6.58 -0.48
N ALA A 61 -6.93 6.26 -0.16
CA ALA A 61 -6.56 5.15 0.71
C ALA A 61 -7.09 5.37 2.15
N MET A 62 -6.98 6.58 2.69
CA MET A 62 -7.52 6.91 4.02
C MET A 62 -9.05 6.84 4.06
N ARG A 63 -9.73 7.30 3.00
CA ARG A 63 -11.19 7.16 2.87
C ARG A 63 -11.62 5.70 2.82
N ALA A 64 -10.91 4.86 2.07
CA ALA A 64 -11.17 3.43 1.99
C ALA A 64 -10.92 2.74 3.34
N LYS A 65 -9.80 3.03 4.03
CA LYS A 65 -9.52 2.55 5.39
C LYS A 65 -10.67 2.86 6.35
N ASN A 66 -11.15 4.10 6.34
CA ASN A 66 -12.23 4.52 7.23
C ASN A 66 -13.57 3.86 6.90
N ALA A 67 -13.85 3.60 5.62
CA ALA A 67 -15.04 2.87 5.20
C ALA A 67 -15.01 1.39 5.61
N LEU A 68 -13.82 0.78 5.59
CA LEU A 68 -13.63 -0.63 5.99
C LEU A 68 -13.50 -0.82 7.50
N GLY A 69 -13.15 0.24 8.25
CA GLY A 69 -12.97 0.17 9.70
C GLY A 69 -11.78 -0.69 10.12
N ALA A 70 -10.76 -0.81 9.27
CA ALA A 70 -9.56 -1.60 9.53
C ALA A 70 -8.44 -0.73 10.08
N ASP A 71 -7.88 -1.08 11.23
CA ASP A 71 -6.78 -0.32 11.84
C ASP A 71 -5.44 -0.56 11.13
N ILE A 72 -5.25 -1.72 10.52
CA ILE A 72 -4.03 -2.06 9.79
C ILE A 72 -4.45 -2.60 8.44
N ILE A 73 -4.10 -1.88 7.39
CA ILE A 73 -4.51 -2.21 6.03
C ILE A 73 -3.51 -1.65 5.03
N GLY A 74 -3.26 -2.41 3.97
CA GLY A 74 -2.61 -1.93 2.77
C GLY A 74 -3.58 -1.95 1.60
N PHE A 75 -3.33 -1.05 0.66
CA PHE A 75 -4.05 -0.99 -0.61
C PHE A 75 -3.07 -1.01 -1.75
N ASP A 76 -3.38 -1.76 -2.79
CA ASP A 76 -2.69 -1.67 -4.07
C ASP A 76 -3.46 -0.72 -4.98
N CYS A 77 -2.77 0.31 -5.46
CA CYS A 77 -3.35 1.31 -6.35
C CYS A 77 -2.67 1.29 -7.71
N ILE A 78 -3.48 1.30 -8.77
CA ILE A 78 -3.02 1.47 -10.15
C ILE A 78 -3.39 2.86 -10.66
N TYR A 79 -2.57 3.42 -11.55
CA TYR A 79 -2.96 4.59 -12.33
C TYR A 79 -3.64 4.13 -13.62
N SER A 80 -4.95 4.37 -13.74
CA SER A 80 -5.69 4.08 -14.98
C SER A 80 -5.31 5.10 -16.05
N THR A 81 -4.81 4.62 -17.18
CA THR A 81 -4.51 5.48 -18.34
C THR A 81 -5.78 5.84 -19.13
N GLU A 82 -6.87 5.09 -18.97
CA GLU A 82 -8.16 5.41 -19.59
C GLU A 82 -8.87 6.54 -18.81
N LYS A 83 -8.90 6.44 -17.47
CA LYS A 83 -9.60 7.39 -16.58
C LYS A 83 -8.73 8.56 -16.14
N GLN A 84 -7.42 8.46 -16.37
CA GLN A 84 -6.42 9.44 -15.91
C GLN A 84 -6.47 9.65 -14.39
N SER A 85 -6.69 8.58 -13.63
CA SER A 85 -6.86 8.61 -12.18
C SER A 85 -6.36 7.34 -11.50
N TYR A 86 -5.99 7.45 -10.23
CA TYR A 86 -5.68 6.30 -9.39
C TYR A 86 -6.95 5.52 -9.01
N LEU A 87 -6.82 4.19 -8.91
CA LEU A 87 -7.86 3.26 -8.47
C LEU A 87 -7.26 2.27 -7.47
N ILE A 88 -8.00 1.94 -6.41
CA ILE A 88 -7.68 0.79 -5.55
C ILE A 88 -8.13 -0.48 -6.28
N VAL A 89 -7.25 -1.48 -6.33
CA VAL A 89 -7.54 -2.78 -6.98
C VAL A 89 -7.39 -3.98 -6.06
N ASP A 90 -6.79 -3.79 -4.88
CA ASP A 90 -6.71 -4.83 -3.85
C ASP A 90 -6.57 -4.19 -2.46
N GLU A 91 -6.99 -4.93 -1.45
CA GLU A 91 -6.79 -4.59 -0.04
C GLU A 91 -6.26 -5.79 0.75
N ASN A 92 -5.39 -5.52 1.72
CA ASN A 92 -4.83 -6.56 2.57
C ASN A 92 -4.67 -6.06 4.01
N THR A 93 -5.33 -6.72 4.97
CA THR A 93 -5.24 -6.42 6.41
C THR A 93 -3.94 -6.95 7.06
N PHE A 94 -3.11 -7.64 6.28
CA PHE A 94 -1.76 -8.05 6.66
C PHE A 94 -0.74 -7.59 5.60
N PRO A 95 -0.56 -6.27 5.42
CA PRO A 95 0.31 -5.76 4.38
C PRO A 95 1.78 -6.04 4.71
N GLY A 96 2.63 -6.01 3.67
CA GLY A 96 4.06 -6.19 3.84
C GLY A 96 4.68 -5.07 4.69
N MET A 97 5.39 -5.45 5.75
CA MET A 97 6.08 -4.53 6.65
C MET A 97 7.55 -4.42 6.24
N TYR A 98 7.92 -3.31 5.60
CA TYR A 98 9.25 -3.14 5.01
C TYR A 98 10.09 -2.11 5.77
N GLU A 99 11.07 -2.57 6.54
CA GLU A 99 11.94 -1.70 7.37
C GLU A 99 12.55 -0.52 6.60
N HIS A 100 13.00 -0.76 5.37
CA HIS A 100 13.58 0.30 4.52
C HIS A 100 12.54 1.36 4.13
N CYS A 101 11.27 1.01 3.92
CA CYS A 101 10.20 1.97 3.64
C CYS A 101 9.86 2.81 4.87
N PHE A 102 9.81 2.20 6.06
CA PHE A 102 9.63 2.95 7.31
C PHE A 102 10.75 3.98 7.52
N ALA A 103 12.00 3.58 7.31
CA ALA A 103 13.16 4.44 7.44
C ALA A 103 13.11 5.62 6.44
N GLN A 104 12.78 5.34 5.17
CA GLN A 104 12.69 6.36 4.12
C GLN A 104 11.54 7.35 4.36
N ALA A 105 10.41 6.88 4.91
CA ALA A 105 9.27 7.72 5.26
C ALA A 105 9.51 8.58 6.52
N GLY A 106 10.58 8.29 7.29
CA GLY A 106 10.83 8.92 8.59
C GLY A 106 9.76 8.61 9.64
N LYS A 107 9.12 7.43 9.56
CA LYS A 107 7.98 7.03 10.42
C LYS A 107 8.35 6.00 11.49
N GLY A 108 9.63 5.94 11.89
CA GLY A 108 10.11 5.01 12.91
C GLY A 108 10.13 3.57 12.40
N SER A 109 9.55 2.64 13.14
CA SER A 109 9.48 1.22 12.83
C SER A 109 8.07 0.65 13.05
N TRP A 110 7.82 -0.54 12.50
CA TRP A 110 6.58 -1.29 12.74
C TRP A 110 6.29 -1.43 14.24
N ALA A 111 7.28 -1.83 15.04
CA ALA A 111 7.10 -2.05 16.47
C ALA A 111 6.67 -0.76 17.18
N GLU A 112 7.32 0.37 16.92
CA GLU A 112 6.99 1.65 17.55
C GLU A 112 5.56 2.11 17.21
N LEU A 113 5.17 1.99 15.94
CA LEU A 113 3.82 2.38 15.49
C LEU A 113 2.75 1.44 16.05
N PHE A 114 3.00 0.13 16.05
CA PHE A 114 2.10 -0.87 16.60
C PHE A 114 1.89 -0.70 18.11
N PHE A 115 2.95 -0.49 18.88
CA PHE A 115 2.82 -0.24 20.32
C PHE A 115 2.11 1.09 20.61
N SER A 116 2.40 2.15 19.85
CA SER A 116 1.69 3.43 19.99
C SER A 116 0.19 3.27 19.74
N PHE A 117 -0.18 2.48 18.73
CA PHE A 117 -1.57 2.15 18.41
C PHE A 117 -2.27 1.38 19.55
N LEU A 118 -1.63 0.33 20.09
CA LEU A 118 -2.19 -0.46 21.19
C LEU A 118 -2.43 0.39 22.44
N MET A 119 -1.51 1.30 22.77
CA MET A 119 -1.62 2.16 23.95
C MET A 119 -2.79 3.16 23.89
N ILE A 120 -3.29 3.47 22.69
CA ILE A 120 -4.49 4.32 22.51
C ILE A 120 -5.77 3.51 22.77
N HIS A 121 -5.78 2.23 22.41
CA HIS A 121 -6.97 1.37 22.49
C HIS A 121 -7.15 0.66 23.84
N VAL A 122 -6.15 0.72 24.73
CA VAL A 122 -6.17 0.11 26.08
C VAL A 122 -6.50 1.16 27.18
N ARG A 123 -6.87 2.38 26.80
CA ARG A 123 -7.38 3.42 27.72
C ARG A 123 -8.90 3.43 27.73
#